data_AF-A0A7X7GUV7-F1
#
_entry.id   AF-A0A7X7GUV7-F1
#
_cell.length_a   1.000
_cell.length_b   1.000
_cell.length_c   1.000
_cell.angle_alpha   90.00
_cell.angle_beta   90.00
_cell.angle_gamma   90.00
#
_symmetry.space_group_name_H-M   'P 1'
#
loop_
_entity.id
_entity.type
_entity.pdbx_description
1 polymer ?
#
loop_
_entity_poly.entity_id
_entity_poly.type
_entity_poly.pdbx_seq_one_letter_code
_entity_poly.pdbx_strand_id
1 'polypeptide(L)'
;MPQEAGPEPAPAGRPHLSTARRAGLVVVGLLAVALSVTCTVQIVLAVWFPAQGVPGASCRNGVLSLVAAVQRARDQAAAESPQGERAALGVFRRALDPEWQTLPDVRLACEGDDPARRALRTVELLRYAEERAVRYEALGLSPLRQRALALQRELGQSAESAPSSFGTAEEP
;
A
#
# COMPACT_ATOMS: atom_id res chain seq x y z
N MET A 1 62.67 -16.42 65.53
CA MET A 1 61.30 -15.88 65.63
C MET A 1 61.38 -14.37 65.49
N PRO A 2 61.69 -13.89 64.27
CA PRO A 2 60.70 -13.24 63.37
C PRO A 2 60.99 -13.67 61.90
N GLN A 3 60.27 -13.36 60.82
CA GLN A 3 59.27 -12.38 60.44
C GLN A 3 58.53 -13.02 59.24
N GLU A 4 57.23 -13.31 59.34
CA GLU A 4 56.46 -13.84 58.21
C GLU A 4 56.23 -12.71 57.18
N ALA A 5 56.76 -12.88 55.98
CA ALA A 5 56.52 -12.01 54.85
C ALA A 5 55.10 -12.31 54.30
N GLY A 6 54.17 -11.37 54.53
CA GLY A 6 52.84 -11.43 53.92
C GLY A 6 52.92 -11.24 52.40
N PRO A 7 52.11 -11.97 51.60
CA PRO A 7 52.11 -11.83 50.15
C PRO A 7 51.52 -10.48 49.72
N GLU A 8 52.33 -9.72 48.99
CA GLU A 8 51.97 -8.47 48.33
C GLU A 8 50.95 -8.77 47.19
N PRO A 9 49.78 -8.13 47.15
CA PRO A 9 48.84 -8.34 46.05
C PRO A 9 49.35 -7.69 44.77
N ALA A 10 49.53 -8.50 43.74
CA ALA A 10 49.92 -8.07 42.39
C ALA A 10 48.96 -7.01 41.82
N PRO A 11 49.45 -6.05 41.00
CA PRO A 11 48.64 -4.96 40.49
C PRO A 11 47.56 -5.46 39.52
N ALA A 12 46.32 -5.04 39.77
CA ALA A 12 45.18 -5.27 38.89
C ALA A 12 45.46 -4.70 37.49
N GLY A 13 45.58 -5.58 36.50
CA GLY A 13 45.71 -5.22 35.10
C GLY A 13 44.52 -4.36 34.65
N ARG A 14 44.79 -3.10 34.28
CA ARG A 14 43.77 -2.20 33.73
C ARG A 14 43.36 -2.71 32.34
N PRO A 15 42.07 -2.92 32.07
CA PRO A 15 41.63 -3.45 30.79
C PRO A 15 41.76 -2.40 29.66
N HIS A 16 42.01 -2.94 28.47
CA HIS A 16 42.38 -2.33 27.19
C HIS A 16 41.26 -1.48 26.52
N LEU A 17 40.60 -0.60 27.28
CA LEU A 17 39.40 0.15 26.89
C LEU A 17 39.55 1.04 25.64
N SER A 18 40.76 1.56 25.37
CA SER A 18 41.02 2.39 24.18
C SER A 18 41.05 1.57 22.88
N THR A 19 41.47 0.31 22.95
CA THR A 19 41.63 -0.57 21.79
C THR A 19 40.29 -1.15 21.35
N ALA A 20 39.40 -1.47 22.30
CA ALA A 20 38.03 -1.90 21.99
C ALA A 20 37.24 -0.80 21.27
N ARG A 21 37.40 0.47 21.67
CA ARG A 21 36.74 1.61 21.04
C ARG A 21 37.27 1.87 19.62
N ARG A 22 38.58 1.76 19.41
CA ARG A 22 39.20 1.87 18.08
C ARG A 22 38.76 0.74 17.16
N ALA A 23 38.70 -0.49 17.65
CA ALA A 23 38.20 -1.64 16.89
C ALA A 23 36.73 -1.43 16.48
N GLY A 24 35.88 -0.94 17.38
CA GLY A 24 34.48 -0.62 17.07
C GLY A 24 34.33 0.43 15.97
N LEU A 25 35.11 1.51 16.02
CA LEU A 25 35.09 2.55 14.98
C LEU A 25 35.54 2.04 13.61
N VAL A 26 36.56 1.18 13.58
CA VAL A 26 37.04 0.57 12.33
C VAL A 26 35.97 -0.34 11.72
N VAL A 27 35.31 -1.18 12.53
CA VAL A 27 34.25 -2.07 12.06
C VAL A 27 33.06 -1.27 11.51
N VAL A 28 32.60 -0.24 12.23
CA VAL A 28 31.51 0.62 11.77
C VAL A 28 31.88 1.37 10.50
N GLY A 29 33.11 1.87 10.40
CA GLY A 29 33.61 2.52 9.19
C GLY A 29 33.61 1.58 7.99
N LEU A 30 34.08 0.33 8.17
CA LEU A 30 34.07 -0.67 7.10
C LEU A 30 32.65 -1.03 6.66
N LEU A 31 31.71 -1.17 7.59
CA LEU A 31 30.30 -1.41 7.25
C LEU A 31 29.69 -0.25 6.48
N ALA A 32 29.94 1.00 6.89
CA ALA A 32 29.43 2.18 6.21
C ALA A 32 30.00 2.30 4.79
N VAL A 33 31.30 2.03 4.61
CA VAL A 33 31.94 2.01 3.28
C VAL A 33 31.37 0.88 2.42
N ALA A 34 31.26 -0.34 2.95
CA ALA A 34 30.71 -1.48 2.21
C ALA A 34 29.26 -1.22 1.77
N LEU A 35 28.44 -0.65 2.64
CA LEU A 35 27.06 -0.25 2.31
C LEU A 35 27.04 0.80 1.21
N SER A 36 27.85 1.86 1.35
CA SER A 36 27.92 2.95 0.38
C SER A 36 28.38 2.46 -1.01
N VAL A 37 29.38 1.59 -1.05
CA VAL A 37 29.86 0.96 -2.29
C VAL A 37 28.78 0.09 -2.89
N THR A 38 28.10 -0.74 -2.09
CA THR A 38 27.01 -1.62 -2.57
C THR A 38 25.86 -0.82 -3.18
N CYS A 39 25.42 0.26 -2.51
CA CYS A 39 24.38 1.14 -3.04
C CYS A 39 24.83 1.83 -4.33
N THR A 40 26.08 2.31 -4.38
CA THR A 40 26.62 2.97 -5.58
C THR A 40 26.68 2.00 -6.76
N VAL A 41 27.14 0.77 -6.53
CA VAL A 41 27.20 -0.27 -7.56
C VAL A 41 25.81 -0.62 -8.06
N GLN A 42 24.81 -0.77 -7.18
CA GLN A 42 23.43 -1.03 -7.61
C GLN A 42 22.86 0.10 -8.46
N ILE A 43 23.12 1.36 -8.12
CA ILE A 43 22.66 2.51 -8.91
C ILE A 43 23.35 2.53 -10.28
N VAL A 44 24.67 2.32 -10.32
CA VAL A 44 25.42 2.28 -11.59
C VAL A 44 24.93 1.14 -12.48
N LEU A 45 24.73 -0.05 -11.91
CA LEU A 45 24.19 -1.20 -12.66
C LEU A 45 22.77 -0.94 -13.13
N ALA A 46 21.89 -0.33 -12.33
CA ALA A 46 20.53 0.00 -12.75
C ALA A 46 20.50 1.02 -13.91
N VAL A 47 21.43 1.97 -13.93
CA VAL A 47 21.51 3.00 -14.98
C VAL A 47 22.12 2.44 -16.27
N TRP A 48 23.14 1.59 -16.17
CA TRP A 48 23.91 1.11 -17.33
C TRP A 48 23.42 -0.24 -17.87
N PHE A 49 22.85 -1.06 -17.01
CA PHE A 49 22.30 -2.38 -17.31
C PHE A 49 20.90 -2.48 -16.72
N PRO A 50 19.93 -1.68 -17.24
CA PRO A 50 18.54 -1.87 -16.85
C PRO A 50 18.18 -3.33 -17.12
N ALA A 51 17.73 -4.04 -16.07
CA ALA A 51 17.31 -5.43 -16.21
C ALA A 51 16.24 -5.46 -17.30
N GLN A 52 16.60 -6.00 -18.46
CA GLN A 52 15.65 -6.21 -19.54
C GLN A 52 14.60 -7.18 -18.98
N GLY A 53 13.37 -6.68 -18.87
CA GLY A 53 12.38 -7.12 -17.89
C GLY A 53 12.15 -8.62 -17.82
N VAL A 54 11.61 -9.03 -16.67
CA VAL A 54 11.01 -10.35 -16.44
C VAL A 54 10.26 -10.82 -17.71
N PRO A 55 10.50 -12.05 -18.20
CA PRO A 55 9.90 -12.54 -19.43
C PRO A 55 8.38 -12.53 -19.30
N GLY A 56 7.74 -11.53 -19.92
CA GLY A 56 6.32 -11.20 -19.75
C GLY A 56 6.00 -9.73 -20.11
N ALA A 57 7.00 -8.84 -20.02
CA ALA A 57 6.92 -7.40 -20.27
C ALA A 57 6.82 -7.01 -21.77
N SER A 58 5.85 -7.55 -22.50
CA SER A 58 5.39 -6.82 -23.69
C SER A 58 4.63 -5.59 -23.19
N CYS A 59 4.91 -4.41 -23.75
CA CYS A 59 4.19 -3.17 -23.43
C CYS A 59 2.66 -3.40 -23.41
N ARG A 60 2.15 -4.19 -24.36
CA ARG A 60 0.74 -4.57 -24.45
C ARG A 60 0.25 -5.35 -23.22
N ASN A 61 0.98 -6.36 -22.75
CA ASN A 61 0.62 -7.10 -21.55
C ASN A 61 0.65 -6.22 -20.30
N GLY A 62 1.65 -5.32 -20.21
CA GLY A 62 1.74 -4.35 -19.11
C GLY A 62 0.55 -3.38 -19.09
N VAL A 63 0.09 -2.89 -20.24
CA VAL A 63 -1.11 -2.06 -20.31
C VAL A 63 -2.36 -2.85 -19.91
N LEU A 64 -2.51 -4.10 -20.37
CA LEU A 64 -3.66 -4.95 -20.03
C LEU A 64 -3.70 -5.30 -18.54
N SER A 65 -2.57 -5.58 -17.90
CA SER A 65 -2.52 -5.84 -16.47
C SER A 65 -2.90 -4.61 -15.66
N LEU A 66 -2.46 -3.41 -16.08
CA LEU A 66 -2.86 -2.15 -15.44
C LEU A 66 -4.38 -1.89 -15.57
N VAL A 67 -4.99 -2.18 -16.73
CA VAL A 67 -6.46 -2.11 -16.87
C VAL A 67 -7.16 -3.04 -15.88
N ALA A 68 -6.72 -4.30 -15.81
CA ALA A 68 -7.30 -5.29 -14.91
C ALA A 68 -7.13 -4.92 -13.43
N ALA A 69 -6.01 -4.28 -13.08
CA ALA A 69 -5.76 -3.78 -11.73
C ALA A 69 -6.74 -2.66 -11.35
N VAL A 70 -7.00 -1.69 -12.23
CA VAL A 70 -7.98 -0.62 -11.97
C VAL A 70 -9.38 -1.19 -11.79
N GLN A 71 -9.78 -2.15 -12.62
CA GLN A 71 -11.09 -2.79 -12.48
C GLN A 71 -11.23 -3.54 -11.16
N ARG A 72 -10.25 -4.39 -10.79
CA ARG A 72 -10.24 -5.08 -9.50
C ARG A 72 -10.29 -4.09 -8.33
N ALA A 73 -9.52 -3.02 -8.39
CA ALA A 73 -9.46 -2.03 -7.32
C ALA A 73 -10.80 -1.33 -7.10
N ARG A 74 -11.49 -0.97 -8.19
CA ARG A 74 -12.84 -0.42 -8.14
C ARG A 74 -13.83 -1.42 -7.53
N ASP A 75 -13.80 -2.66 -8.00
CA ASP A 75 -14.73 -3.69 -7.55
C ASP A 75 -14.54 -4.03 -6.05
N GLN A 76 -13.29 -4.06 -5.57
CA GLN A 76 -12.98 -4.22 -4.14
C GLN A 76 -13.43 -3.02 -3.30
N ALA A 77 -13.19 -1.80 -3.77
CA ALA A 77 -13.63 -0.59 -3.08
C ALA A 77 -15.16 -0.52 -2.96
N ALA A 78 -15.89 -0.98 -3.99
CA ALA A 78 -17.34 -1.08 -3.96
C ALA A 78 -17.84 -2.21 -3.03
N ALA A 79 -17.19 -3.38 -3.07
CA ALA A 79 -17.60 -4.55 -2.28
C ALA A 79 -17.41 -4.34 -0.76
N GLU A 80 -16.29 -3.75 -0.34
CA GLU A 80 -15.99 -3.58 1.09
C GLU A 80 -16.87 -2.52 1.79
N SER A 81 -17.65 -1.73 1.03
CA SER A 81 -18.49 -0.62 1.54
C SER A 81 -17.83 0.17 2.69
N PRO A 82 -16.56 0.61 2.53
CA PRO A 82 -15.79 1.18 3.61
C PRO A 82 -16.42 2.47 4.15
N GLN A 83 -16.40 2.63 5.47
CA GLN A 83 -16.98 3.79 6.13
C GLN A 83 -16.03 4.99 6.01
N GLY A 84 -16.38 5.89 5.10
CA GLY A 84 -15.71 7.16 4.89
C GLY A 84 -14.63 7.15 3.80
N GLU A 85 -14.32 8.35 3.31
CA GLU A 85 -13.42 8.58 2.16
C GLU A 85 -12.04 7.92 2.32
N ARG A 86 -11.43 8.08 3.49
CA ARG A 86 -10.05 7.61 3.72
C ARG A 86 -9.94 6.09 3.64
N ALA A 87 -10.93 5.38 4.17
CA ALA A 87 -10.98 3.92 4.12
C ALA A 87 -11.23 3.44 2.68
N ALA A 88 -12.17 4.06 1.96
CA ALA A 88 -12.44 3.76 0.56
C ALA A 88 -11.22 3.92 -0.35
N LEU A 89 -10.52 5.05 -0.21
CA LEU A 89 -9.26 5.28 -0.92
C LEU A 89 -8.16 4.31 -0.51
N GLY A 90 -8.10 3.92 0.76
CA GLY A 90 -7.13 2.95 1.25
C GLY A 90 -7.32 1.56 0.63
N VAL A 91 -8.57 1.09 0.47
CA VAL A 91 -8.88 -0.17 -0.23
C VAL A 91 -8.49 -0.07 -1.70
N PHE A 92 -8.95 0.98 -2.39
CA PHE A 92 -8.67 1.19 -3.81
C PHE A 92 -7.15 1.22 -4.11
N ARG A 93 -6.37 1.97 -3.32
CA ARG A 93 -4.91 2.08 -3.52
C ARG A 93 -4.19 0.77 -3.23
N ARG A 94 -4.50 0.08 -2.13
CA ARG A 94 -3.89 -1.22 -1.80
C ARG A 94 -4.14 -2.26 -2.90
N ALA A 95 -5.32 -2.24 -3.52
CA ALA A 95 -5.66 -3.14 -4.61
C ALA A 95 -4.92 -2.83 -5.93
N LEU A 96 -4.51 -1.57 -6.14
CA LEU A 96 -3.72 -1.12 -7.30
C LEU A 96 -2.22 -1.39 -7.16
N ASP A 97 -1.69 -1.28 -5.94
CA ASP A 97 -0.25 -1.20 -5.68
C ASP A 97 0.62 -2.27 -6.37
N PRO A 98 0.25 -3.56 -6.45
CA PRO A 98 1.12 -4.59 -7.03
C PRO A 98 1.47 -4.32 -8.49
N GLU A 99 0.47 -3.99 -9.33
CA GLU A 99 0.70 -3.72 -10.74
C GLU A 99 1.22 -2.30 -10.96
N TRP A 100 0.74 -1.32 -10.17
CA TRP A 100 1.12 0.08 -10.35
C TRP A 100 2.60 0.36 -10.05
N GLN A 101 3.25 -0.46 -9.23
CA GLN A 101 4.69 -0.38 -8.98
C GLN A 101 5.53 -0.62 -10.25
N THR A 102 5.01 -1.39 -11.21
CA THR A 102 5.72 -1.70 -12.47
C THR A 102 5.44 -0.69 -13.59
N LEU A 103 4.62 0.34 -13.33
CA LEU A 103 4.28 1.37 -14.32
C LEU A 103 5.51 2.03 -15.00
N PRO A 104 6.61 2.34 -14.30
CA PRO A 104 7.81 2.88 -14.95
C PRO A 104 8.40 1.92 -16.00
N ASP A 105 8.45 0.63 -15.69
CA ASP A 105 8.98 -0.39 -16.61
C ASP A 105 8.05 -0.59 -17.81
N VAL A 106 6.73 -0.57 -17.59
CA VAL A 106 5.74 -0.61 -18.68
C VAL A 106 5.89 0.62 -19.58
N ARG A 107 6.11 1.81 -19.01
CA ARG A 107 6.30 3.03 -19.78
C ARG A 107 7.54 2.96 -20.68
N LEU A 108 8.66 2.46 -20.14
CA LEU A 108 9.90 2.22 -20.89
C LEU A 108 9.67 1.20 -22.01
N ALA A 109 8.99 0.09 -21.71
CA ALA A 109 8.68 -0.94 -22.70
C ALA A 109 7.78 -0.41 -23.85
N CYS A 110 7.02 0.66 -23.62
CA CYS A 110 6.12 1.26 -24.61
C CYS A 110 6.76 2.35 -25.47
N GLU A 111 8.01 2.77 -25.26
CA GLU A 111 8.57 3.96 -25.93
C GLU A 111 8.51 3.93 -27.47
N GLY A 112 8.64 2.74 -28.07
CA GLY A 112 8.60 2.52 -29.52
C GLY A 112 7.21 2.21 -30.11
N ASP A 113 6.14 2.15 -29.29
CA ASP A 113 4.79 1.76 -29.71
C ASP A 113 3.77 2.88 -29.43
N ASP A 114 3.56 3.76 -30.41
CA ASP A 114 2.61 4.87 -30.33
C ASP A 114 1.19 4.50 -29.88
N PRO A 115 0.51 3.51 -30.49
CA PRO A 115 -0.80 3.11 -30.02
C PRO A 115 -0.77 2.60 -28.57
N ALA A 116 0.24 1.85 -28.17
CA ALA A 116 0.31 1.36 -26.80
C ALA A 116 0.65 2.46 -25.77
N ARG A 117 1.47 3.47 -26.11
CA ARG A 117 1.66 4.67 -25.28
C ARG A 117 0.37 5.45 -25.08
N ARG A 118 -0.47 5.56 -26.12
CA ARG A 118 -1.80 6.19 -26.01
C ARG A 118 -2.69 5.39 -25.07
N ALA A 119 -2.73 4.07 -25.21
CA ALA A 119 -3.48 3.21 -24.32
C ALA A 119 -3.02 3.35 -22.86
N LEU A 120 -1.70 3.32 -22.61
CA LEU A 120 -1.11 3.52 -21.29
C LEU A 120 -1.54 4.85 -20.66
N ARG A 121 -1.47 5.95 -21.40
CA ARG A 121 -1.94 7.27 -20.91
C ARG A 121 -3.42 7.27 -20.58
N THR A 122 -4.26 6.63 -21.40
CA THR A 122 -5.69 6.49 -21.10
C THR A 122 -5.93 5.71 -19.81
N VAL A 123 -5.13 4.67 -19.53
CA VAL A 123 -5.22 3.88 -18.29
C VAL A 123 -4.79 4.69 -17.07
N GLU A 124 -3.74 5.51 -17.18
CA GLU A 124 -3.34 6.44 -16.12
C GLU A 124 -4.46 7.44 -15.81
N LEU A 125 -5.08 8.03 -16.85
CA LEU A 125 -6.22 8.93 -16.71
C LEU A 125 -7.44 8.22 -16.09
N LEU A 126 -7.72 6.99 -16.51
CA LEU A 126 -8.79 6.17 -15.94
C LEU A 126 -8.59 5.97 -14.45
N ARG A 127 -7.37 5.63 -14.00
CA ARG A 127 -7.07 5.50 -12.56
C ARG A 127 -7.42 6.77 -11.80
N TYR A 128 -7.01 7.94 -12.30
CA TYR A 128 -7.32 9.21 -11.64
C TYR A 128 -8.82 9.50 -11.58
N ALA A 129 -9.55 9.17 -12.66
CA ALA A 129 -11.01 9.31 -12.70
C ALA A 129 -11.69 8.38 -11.69
N GLU A 130 -11.26 7.12 -11.60
CA GLU A 130 -11.78 6.13 -10.66
C GLU A 130 -11.46 6.51 -9.21
N GLU A 131 -10.24 6.97 -8.91
CA GLU A 131 -9.91 7.48 -7.57
C GLU A 131 -10.86 8.63 -7.17
N ARG A 132 -11.17 9.52 -8.10
CA ARG A 132 -12.10 10.62 -7.87
C ARG A 132 -13.54 10.11 -7.68
N ALA A 133 -13.97 9.12 -8.46
CA ALA A 133 -15.27 8.47 -8.32
C ALA A 133 -15.42 7.83 -6.94
N VAL A 134 -14.41 7.07 -6.48
CA VAL A 134 -14.38 6.46 -5.14
C VAL A 134 -14.54 7.51 -4.04
N ARG A 135 -13.90 8.68 -4.16
CA ARG A 135 -14.09 9.79 -3.22
C ARG A 135 -15.53 10.31 -3.20
N TYR A 136 -16.10 10.54 -4.38
CA TYR A 136 -17.48 11.02 -4.51
C TYR A 136 -18.48 10.02 -3.95
N GLU A 137 -18.29 8.73 -4.20
CA GLU A 137 -19.15 7.68 -3.65
C GLU A 137 -19.06 7.63 -2.13
N ALA A 138 -17.85 7.67 -1.58
CA ALA A 138 -17.63 7.60 -0.14
C ALA A 138 -18.18 8.81 0.63
N LEU A 139 -18.06 10.02 0.07
CA LEU A 139 -18.55 11.24 0.71
C LEU A 139 -20.04 11.49 0.49
N GLY A 140 -20.54 11.24 -0.72
CA GLY A 140 -21.90 11.62 -1.11
C GLY A 140 -22.87 10.45 -1.14
N LEU A 141 -22.53 9.40 -1.88
CA LEU A 141 -23.51 8.39 -2.28
C LEU A 141 -23.78 7.36 -1.17
N SER A 142 -22.74 6.86 -0.50
CA SER A 142 -22.87 5.82 0.52
C SER A 142 -23.72 6.26 1.73
N PRO A 143 -23.51 7.46 2.32
CA PRO A 143 -24.37 7.95 3.40
C PRO A 143 -25.82 8.14 2.94
N LEU A 144 -26.05 8.64 1.72
CA LEU A 144 -27.39 8.81 1.17
C LEU A 144 -28.11 7.47 0.97
N ARG A 145 -27.42 6.44 0.46
CA ARG A 145 -27.98 5.08 0.35
C ARG A 145 -28.36 4.51 1.71
N GLN A 146 -27.51 4.67 2.72
CA GLN A 146 -27.82 4.22 4.08
C GLN A 146 -29.06 4.92 4.65
N ARG A 147 -29.20 6.23 4.45
CA ARG A 147 -30.39 7.00 4.86
C ARG A 147 -31.64 6.53 4.11
N ALA A 148 -31.56 6.33 2.79
CA ALA A 148 -32.69 5.83 2.00
C ALA A 148 -33.17 4.45 2.47
N LEU A 149 -32.24 3.52 2.74
CA LEU A 149 -32.57 2.19 3.27
C LEU A 149 -33.12 2.24 4.70
N ALA A 150 -32.69 3.21 5.51
CA ALA A 150 -33.26 3.43 6.84
C ALA A 150 -34.72 3.92 6.73
N LEU A 151 -34.97 4.94 5.91
CA LEU A 151 -36.32 5.47 5.65
C LEU A 151 -37.26 4.41 5.08
N GLN A 152 -36.79 3.57 4.15
CA GLN A 152 -37.60 2.46 3.61
C GLN A 152 -38.04 1.47 4.70
N ARG A 153 -37.15 1.16 5.65
CA ARG A 153 -37.47 0.27 6.78
C ARG A 153 -38.48 0.91 7.73
N GLU A 154 -38.33 2.19 8.05
CA GLU A 154 -39.26 2.94 8.91
C GLU A 154 -40.67 3.01 8.32
N LEU A 155 -40.78 3.25 7.00
CA LEU A 155 -42.05 3.27 6.29
C LEU A 155 -42.72 1.88 6.26
N GLY A 156 -41.94 0.82 6.01
CA GLY A 156 -42.45 -0.55 6.04
C GLY A 156 -42.97 -0.98 7.43
N GLN A 157 -42.24 -0.63 8.49
CA GLN A 157 -42.66 -0.90 9.88
C GLN A 157 -43.93 -0.14 10.25
N SER A 158 -44.08 1.10 9.79
CA SER A 158 -45.26 1.93 10.04
C SER A 158 -46.51 1.37 9.36
N ALA A 159 -46.36 0.77 8.17
CA ALA A 159 -47.46 0.10 7.45
C ALA A 159 -47.93 -1.19 8.15
N GLU A 160 -47.00 -2.00 8.66
CA GLU A 160 -47.31 -3.22 9.42
C GLU A 160 -47.93 -2.93 10.78
N SER A 161 -47.56 -1.80 11.39
CA SER A 161 -48.05 -1.39 12.72
C SER A 161 -49.41 -0.68 12.68
N ALA A 162 -49.97 -0.40 11.50
CA ALA A 162 -51.30 0.17 11.37
C ALA A 162 -52.34 -0.91 11.74
N PRO A 163 -53.06 -0.79 12.87
CA PRO A 163 -54.06 -1.78 13.23
C PRO A 163 -55.13 -1.84 12.14
N SER A 164 -55.46 -3.06 11.67
CA SER A 164 -56.62 -3.34 10.82
C SER A 164 -57.92 -2.98 11.56
N SER A 165 -58.21 -1.69 11.64
CA SER A 165 -59.46 -1.09 12.09
C SER A 165 -60.42 -0.90 10.92
N PHE A 166 -60.38 -1.79 9.91
CA PHE A 166 -61.43 -1.88 8.91
C PHE A 166 -62.49 -2.83 9.46
N GLY A 167 -63.55 -2.21 9.99
CA GLY A 167 -64.60 -2.88 10.74
C GLY A 167 -65.33 -3.95 9.95
N THR A 168 -65.61 -5.06 10.63
CA THR A 168 -66.83 -5.82 10.40
C THR A 168 -67.98 -5.03 11.03
N ALA A 169 -68.54 -4.08 10.29
CA ALA A 169 -69.84 -3.52 10.58
C ALA A 169 -70.90 -4.55 10.14
N GLU A 170 -71.38 -5.28 11.14
CA GLU A 170 -72.78 -5.66 11.37
C GLU A 170 -73.80 -5.14 10.33
N GLU A 171 -74.45 -6.06 9.60
CA GLU A 171 -75.74 -5.81 8.93
C GLU A 171 -76.79 -6.78 9.50
N PRO A 172 -78.04 -6.33 9.71
CA PRO A 172 -79.05 -6.97 10.56
C PRO A 172 -79.84 -8.13 9.92
#